data_AF-A0A2E0ZSC2-F1
#
_entry.id   AF-A0A2E0ZSC2-F1
#
_cell.length_a   1.000
_cell.length_b   1.000
_cell.length_c   1.000
_cell.angle_alpha   90.00
_cell.angle_beta   90.00
_cell.angle_gamma   90.00
#
_symmetry.space_group_name_H-M   'P 1'
#
loop_
_entity.id
_entity.type
_entity.pdbx_description
1 polymer ?
#
loop_
_entity_poly.entity_id
_entity_poly.type
_entity_poly.pdbx_seq_one_letter_code
_entity_poly.pdbx_strand_id
1 'polypeptide(L)'
;MGPAELPGHTTHRQHARDGPGPARVVRRGERASLLRGPGPPRPRRRGTRLLIVALASQVAAVGLALVFLVAGVAKLRSPVDTRRALGDLGLPRPAVLGVAVPIVELATALLLLLDPVTGGASAVALLAAFTTLLVGRLRAGHTEGCGCFGAWSTRPLSWADVVRNLSLIAIGCVAVLG
;
A
#
# COMPACT_ATOMS: atom_id res chain seq x y z
N MET A 1 79.70 -51.38 -23.41
CA MET A 1 80.81 -50.90 -24.26
C MET A 1 80.52 -49.44 -24.58
N GLY A 2 81.45 -48.52 -24.26
CA GLY A 2 81.42 -47.10 -24.70
C GLY A 2 82.19 -46.93 -26.03
N PRO A 3 82.88 -45.80 -26.33
CA PRO A 3 83.00 -44.50 -25.63
C PRO A 3 81.94 -43.49 -26.18
N ALA A 4 82.03 -42.15 -26.19
CA ALA A 4 82.98 -41.10 -25.71
C ALA A 4 82.13 -39.94 -25.11
N GLU A 5 82.59 -38.96 -24.33
CA GLU A 5 83.77 -38.07 -24.30
C GLU A 5 83.77 -36.86 -25.28
N LEU A 6 83.69 -35.67 -24.65
CA LEU A 6 84.00 -34.25 -24.98
C LEU A 6 84.88 -33.97 -26.24
N PRO A 7 84.92 -32.73 -26.83
CA PRO A 7 84.79 -31.42 -26.12
C PRO A 7 84.19 -30.21 -26.90
N GLY A 8 84.14 -29.05 -26.20
CA GLY A 8 84.56 -27.74 -26.75
C GLY A 8 83.60 -26.91 -27.62
N HIS A 9 83.11 -25.78 -27.10
CA HIS A 9 83.64 -24.44 -27.43
C HIS A 9 82.71 -23.30 -26.98
N THR A 10 83.31 -22.36 -26.26
CA THR A 10 82.80 -21.05 -25.86
C THR A 10 82.37 -20.21 -27.07
N THR A 11 81.13 -19.70 -27.07
CA THR A 11 80.70 -18.66 -28.02
C THR A 11 79.94 -17.52 -27.33
N HIS A 12 80.53 -16.33 -27.42
CA HIS A 12 79.89 -15.02 -27.55
C HIS A 12 78.63 -14.68 -26.73
N ARG A 13 78.88 -14.11 -25.54
CA ARG A 13 78.57 -12.70 -25.21
C ARG A 13 77.44 -12.04 -26.05
N GLN A 14 76.22 -12.00 -25.50
CA GLN A 14 75.21 -11.01 -25.89
C GLN A 14 74.76 -10.20 -24.66
N HIS A 15 75.36 -9.02 -24.49
CA HIS A 15 74.70 -7.94 -23.75
C HIS A 15 73.55 -7.40 -24.61
N ALA A 16 72.30 -7.68 -24.23
CA ALA A 16 71.12 -7.18 -24.92
C ALA A 16 70.11 -6.56 -23.94
N ARG A 17 70.58 -5.54 -23.21
CA ARG A 17 69.81 -4.39 -22.71
C ARG A 17 68.44 -4.68 -22.06
N ASP A 18 68.43 -4.67 -20.72
CA ASP A 18 67.27 -4.20 -19.97
C ASP A 18 67.00 -2.73 -20.32
N GLY A 19 66.19 -2.50 -21.35
CA GLY A 19 65.68 -1.18 -21.69
C GLY A 19 64.55 -0.82 -20.73
N PRO A 20 64.60 0.33 -20.02
CA PRO A 20 63.44 0.80 -19.30
C PRO A 20 62.30 1.02 -20.30
N GLY A 21 61.20 0.29 -20.12
CA GLY A 21 60.05 0.36 -21.02
C GLY A 21 59.54 1.80 -21.16
N PRO A 22 59.06 2.21 -22.35
CA PRO A 22 58.76 3.60 -22.62
C PRO A 22 57.73 4.13 -21.63
N ALA A 23 58.11 5.18 -20.89
CA ALA A 23 57.20 5.88 -20.00
C ALA A 23 55.98 6.35 -20.79
N ARG A 24 54.83 5.69 -20.57
CA ARG A 24 53.58 6.06 -21.24
C ARG A 24 53.27 7.52 -20.90
N VAL A 25 53.40 8.38 -21.91
CA VAL A 25 52.93 9.77 -21.84
C VAL A 25 51.40 9.72 -21.87
N VAL A 26 50.81 9.48 -20.69
CA VAL A 26 49.36 9.54 -20.45
C VAL A 26 48.90 10.91 -20.93
N ARG A 27 48.02 10.95 -21.93
CA ARG A 27 47.61 12.22 -22.52
C ARG A 27 46.92 13.06 -21.45
N ARG A 28 47.12 14.38 -21.48
CA ARG A 28 46.58 15.33 -20.49
C ARG A 28 45.05 15.18 -20.27
N GLY A 29 44.32 14.73 -21.30
CA GLY A 29 42.89 14.40 -21.22
C GLY A 29 42.55 13.12 -20.43
N GLU A 30 43.37 12.06 -20.49
CA GLU A 30 43.09 10.79 -19.80
C GLU A 30 43.18 10.94 -18.27
N ARG A 31 44.04 11.84 -17.78
CA ARG A 31 44.11 12.19 -16.35
C ARG A 31 42.80 12.82 -15.84
N ALA A 32 42.07 13.56 -16.67
CA ALA A 32 40.78 14.14 -16.29
C ALA A 32 39.68 13.07 -16.15
N SER A 33 39.75 11.99 -16.96
CA SER A 33 38.85 10.84 -16.86
C SER A 33 39.05 10.06 -15.56
N LEU A 34 40.30 9.86 -15.14
CA LEU A 34 40.65 9.10 -13.94
C LEU A 34 40.35 9.85 -12.63
N LEU A 35 40.32 11.18 -12.65
CA LEU A 35 39.90 12.00 -11.51
C LEU A 35 38.38 12.08 -11.36
N ARG A 36 37.60 11.56 -12.31
CA ARG A 36 36.14 11.42 -12.20
C ARG A 36 35.80 10.17 -11.39
N GLY A 37 35.98 10.27 -10.07
CA GLY A 37 35.58 9.23 -9.13
C GLY A 37 34.07 8.89 -9.22
N PRO A 38 33.63 7.78 -8.60
CA PRO A 38 32.23 7.38 -8.60
C PRO A 38 31.34 8.54 -8.12
N GLY A 39 30.39 8.94 -8.96
CA GLY A 39 29.45 10.01 -8.59
C GLY A 39 28.69 9.64 -7.32
N PRO A 40 28.31 10.62 -6.48
CA PRO A 40 27.63 10.34 -5.22
C PRO A 40 26.36 9.50 -5.46
N PRO A 41 26.04 8.52 -4.59
CA PRO A 41 24.89 7.66 -4.78
C PRO A 41 23.62 8.52 -4.90
N ARG A 42 22.93 8.37 -6.04
CA ARG A 42 21.73 9.17 -6.35
C ARG A 42 20.69 9.00 -5.22
N PRO A 43 20.07 10.08 -4.74
CA PRO A 43 19.24 10.03 -3.54
C PRO A 43 18.06 9.07 -3.72
N ARG A 44 17.83 8.24 -2.70
CA ARG A 44 16.90 7.08 -2.65
C ARG A 44 15.40 7.45 -2.70
N ARG A 45 15.04 8.61 -3.28
CA ARG A 45 13.71 9.26 -3.28
C ARG A 45 12.57 8.33 -3.71
N ARG A 46 12.81 7.38 -4.64
CA ARG A 46 11.81 6.41 -5.08
C ARG A 46 11.42 5.43 -3.97
N GLY A 47 12.39 4.95 -3.19
CA GLY A 47 12.17 4.08 -2.03
C GLY A 47 11.45 4.80 -0.88
N THR A 48 11.84 6.04 -0.57
CA THR A 48 11.17 6.84 0.48
C THR A 48 9.70 7.09 0.14
N ARG A 49 9.35 7.36 -1.12
CA ARG A 49 7.95 7.53 -1.55
C ARG A 49 7.13 6.24 -1.41
N LEU A 50 7.68 5.11 -1.84
CA LEU A 50 7.01 3.80 -1.69
C LEU A 50 6.78 3.44 -0.22
N LEU A 51 7.77 3.68 0.65
CA LEU A 51 7.62 3.48 2.10
C LEU A 51 6.54 4.38 2.71
N ILE A 52 6.45 5.66 2.31
CA ILE A 52 5.41 6.57 2.80
C ILE A 52 4.02 6.10 2.35
N VAL A 53 3.86 5.65 1.10
CA VAL A 53 2.58 5.13 0.58
C VAL A 53 2.18 3.85 1.32
N ALA A 54 3.08 2.88 1.49
CA ALA A 54 2.81 1.64 2.21
C ALA A 54 2.48 1.86 3.71
N LEU A 55 3.10 2.84 4.36
CA LEU A 55 2.75 3.21 5.74
C LEU A 55 1.38 3.91 5.79
N ALA A 56 1.08 4.79 4.83
CA ALA A 56 -0.20 5.48 4.76
C ALA A 56 -1.37 4.52 4.47
N SER A 57 -1.19 3.57 3.54
CA SER A 57 -2.19 2.54 3.24
C SER A 57 -2.44 1.62 4.43
N GLN A 58 -1.38 1.18 5.14
CA GLN A 58 -1.54 0.33 6.33
C GLN A 58 -2.26 1.05 7.47
N VAL A 59 -1.94 2.33 7.74
CA VAL A 59 -2.63 3.14 8.75
C VAL A 59 -4.10 3.38 8.35
N ALA A 60 -4.35 3.69 7.08
CA ALA A 60 -5.70 3.84 6.54
C ALA A 60 -6.53 2.55 6.67
N ALA A 61 -5.94 1.40 6.35
CA ALA A 61 -6.59 0.10 6.40
C ALA A 61 -6.92 -0.32 7.84
N VAL A 62 -5.98 -0.18 8.78
CA VAL A 62 -6.23 -0.45 10.21
C VAL A 62 -7.30 0.50 10.78
N GLY A 63 -7.26 1.78 10.42
CA GLY A 63 -8.28 2.76 10.83
C GLY A 63 -9.69 2.39 10.34
N LEU A 64 -9.82 2.01 9.07
CA LEU A 64 -11.09 1.55 8.50
C LEU A 64 -11.54 0.21 9.09
N ALA A 65 -10.62 -0.73 9.33
CA ALA A 65 -10.94 -2.02 9.93
C ALA A 65 -11.56 -1.84 11.32
N LEU A 66 -11.04 -0.92 12.14
CA LEU A 66 -11.63 -0.56 13.43
C LEU A 66 -13.03 0.05 13.28
N VAL A 67 -13.24 0.94 12.31
CA VAL A 67 -14.57 1.54 12.04
C VAL A 67 -15.59 0.47 11.65
N PHE A 68 -15.25 -0.42 10.72
CA PHE A 68 -16.14 -1.51 10.30
C PHE A 68 -16.37 -2.56 11.38
N LEU A 69 -15.34 -2.87 12.19
CA LEU A 69 -15.47 -3.77 13.34
C LEU A 69 -16.46 -3.22 14.37
N VAL A 70 -16.32 -1.94 14.75
CA VAL A 70 -17.25 -1.28 15.67
C VAL A 70 -18.67 -1.21 15.07
N ALA A 71 -18.80 -0.87 13.79
CA ALA A 71 -20.09 -0.80 13.11
C ALA A 71 -20.82 -2.16 13.04
N GLY A 72 -20.11 -3.22 12.67
CA GLY A 72 -20.67 -4.58 12.58
C GLY A 72 -21.04 -5.14 13.95
N VAL A 73 -20.16 -5.00 14.95
CA VAL A 73 -20.45 -5.42 16.33
C VAL A 73 -21.62 -4.64 16.92
N ALA A 74 -21.73 -3.33 16.66
CA ALA A 74 -22.87 -2.52 17.12
C ALA A 74 -24.19 -3.03 16.54
N LYS A 75 -24.25 -3.34 15.24
CA LYS A 75 -25.46 -3.90 14.60
C LYS A 75 -25.80 -5.31 15.08
N LEU A 76 -24.79 -6.17 15.32
CA LEU A 76 -25.01 -7.50 15.90
C LEU A 76 -25.57 -7.44 17.33
N ARG A 77 -25.23 -6.40 18.11
CA ARG A 77 -25.83 -6.15 19.43
C ARG A 77 -27.25 -5.59 19.36
N SER A 78 -27.61 -4.91 18.29
CA SER A 78 -28.95 -4.32 18.06
C SER A 78 -29.60 -4.83 16.75
N PRO A 79 -29.87 -6.15 16.62
CA PRO A 79 -30.39 -6.72 15.37
C PRO A 79 -31.84 -6.30 15.09
N VAL A 80 -32.64 -6.02 16.13
CA VAL A 80 -34.01 -5.51 15.98
C VAL A 80 -34.01 -4.12 15.35
N ASP A 81 -33.19 -3.21 15.87
CA ASP A 81 -33.10 -1.84 15.37
C ASP A 81 -32.48 -1.79 13.98
N THR A 82 -31.47 -2.64 13.71
CA THR A 82 -30.90 -2.83 12.37
C THR A 82 -31.97 -3.28 11.37
N ARG A 83 -32.84 -4.23 11.74
CA ARG A 83 -33.94 -4.70 10.88
C ARG A 83 -35.00 -3.63 10.65
N ARG A 84 -35.39 -2.87 11.69
CA ARG A 84 -36.34 -1.75 11.57
C ARG A 84 -35.80 -0.70 10.60
N ALA A 85 -34.59 -0.22 10.84
CA ALA A 85 -33.86 0.70 9.98
C ALA A 85 -33.83 0.28 8.50
N LEU A 86 -33.56 -1.00 8.21
CA LEU A 86 -33.55 -1.54 6.85
C LEU A 86 -34.96 -1.64 6.25
N GLY A 87 -35.99 -1.92 7.06
CA GLY A 87 -37.40 -1.88 6.65
C GLY A 87 -37.85 -0.45 6.31
N ASP A 88 -37.50 0.51 7.17
CA ASP A 88 -37.75 1.94 6.99
C ASP A 88 -36.94 2.54 5.81
N LEU A 89 -35.90 1.85 5.34
CA LEU A 89 -35.18 2.16 4.09
C LEU A 89 -35.90 1.64 2.83
N GLY A 90 -37.01 0.91 2.99
CA GLY A 90 -37.72 0.23 1.89
C GLY A 90 -36.96 -0.97 1.32
N LEU A 91 -35.93 -1.48 2.00
CA LEU A 91 -35.10 -2.55 1.47
C LEU A 91 -35.81 -3.91 1.54
N PRO A 92 -35.72 -4.74 0.50
CA PRO A 92 -36.38 -6.04 0.48
C PRO A 92 -35.73 -7.00 1.48
N ARG A 93 -36.56 -7.75 2.21
CA ARG A 93 -36.14 -8.77 3.20
C ARG A 93 -35.24 -8.20 4.31
N PRO A 94 -35.68 -7.20 5.10
CA PRO A 94 -34.87 -6.56 6.13
C PRO A 94 -34.37 -7.55 7.20
N ALA A 95 -35.08 -8.65 7.46
CA ALA A 95 -34.63 -9.72 8.35
C ALA A 95 -33.32 -10.41 7.90
N VAL A 96 -33.15 -10.60 6.58
CA VAL A 96 -31.95 -11.19 5.98
C VAL A 96 -30.83 -10.15 5.92
N LEU A 97 -31.15 -8.94 5.43
CA LEU A 97 -30.18 -7.85 5.33
C LEU A 97 -29.64 -7.43 6.70
N GLY A 98 -30.45 -7.49 7.77
CA GLY A 98 -30.02 -7.20 9.13
C GLY A 98 -29.03 -8.20 9.73
N VAL A 99 -28.81 -9.34 9.07
CA VAL A 99 -27.75 -10.32 9.40
C VAL A 99 -26.61 -10.26 8.38
N ALA A 100 -26.94 -10.10 7.09
CA ALA A 100 -25.95 -10.01 6.02
C ALA A 100 -25.07 -8.76 6.12
N VAL A 101 -25.65 -7.59 6.39
CA VAL A 101 -24.90 -6.32 6.48
C VAL A 101 -23.81 -6.37 7.57
N PRO A 102 -24.09 -6.76 8.83
CA PRO A 102 -23.04 -6.88 9.84
C PRO A 102 -21.96 -7.91 9.49
N ILE A 103 -22.33 -9.04 8.87
CA ILE A 103 -21.35 -10.04 8.42
C ILE A 103 -20.42 -9.46 7.35
N VAL A 104 -20.96 -8.72 6.38
CA VAL A 104 -20.18 -8.07 5.31
C VAL A 104 -19.28 -6.98 5.90
N GLU A 105 -19.73 -6.20 6.89
CA GLU A 105 -18.89 -5.23 7.60
C GLU A 105 -17.71 -5.89 8.31
N LEU A 106 -17.94 -6.99 9.03
CA LEU A 106 -16.88 -7.74 9.71
C LEU A 106 -15.92 -8.43 8.72
N ALA A 107 -16.44 -8.95 7.60
CA ALA A 107 -15.63 -9.51 6.53
C ALA A 107 -14.74 -8.44 5.87
N THR A 108 -15.27 -7.24 5.62
CA THR A 108 -14.50 -6.10 5.13
C THR A 108 -13.43 -5.65 6.13
N ALA A 109 -13.75 -5.62 7.44
CA ALA A 109 -12.77 -5.32 8.49
C ALA A 109 -11.62 -6.35 8.51
N LEU A 110 -11.92 -7.64 8.42
CA LEU A 110 -10.90 -8.68 8.32
C LEU A 110 -10.08 -8.56 7.02
N LEU A 111 -10.74 -8.30 5.89
CA LEU A 111 -10.06 -8.20 4.60
C LEU A 111 -9.09 -7.02 4.55
N LEU A 112 -9.45 -5.87 5.14
CA LEU A 112 -8.54 -4.72 5.31
C LEU A 112 -7.25 -5.04 6.09
N LEU A 113 -7.30 -6.02 7.01
CA LEU A 113 -6.13 -6.44 7.79
C LEU A 113 -5.27 -7.50 7.07
N LEU A 114 -5.86 -8.26 6.15
CA LEU A 114 -5.18 -9.32 5.38
C LEU A 114 -4.61 -8.80 4.04
N ASP A 115 -5.39 -7.99 3.34
CA ASP A 115 -5.06 -7.36 2.06
C ASP A 115 -5.69 -5.94 2.01
N PRO A 116 -4.92 -4.89 2.29
CA PRO A 116 -5.36 -3.50 2.21
C PRO A 116 -5.96 -3.10 0.86
N VAL A 117 -5.57 -3.74 -0.25
CA VAL A 117 -6.03 -3.38 -1.59
C VAL A 117 -7.46 -3.87 -1.81
N THR A 118 -7.71 -5.18 -1.67
CA THR A 118 -9.08 -5.72 -1.82
C THR A 118 -9.97 -5.27 -0.65
N GLY A 119 -9.41 -5.16 0.55
CA GLY A 119 -10.10 -4.60 1.72
C GLY A 119 -10.52 -3.16 1.51
N GLY A 120 -9.63 -2.32 0.98
CA GLY A 120 -9.89 -0.92 0.64
C GLY A 120 -10.98 -0.77 -0.43
N ALA A 121 -10.95 -1.62 -1.47
CA ALA A 121 -11.97 -1.63 -2.51
C ALA A 121 -13.35 -2.01 -1.97
N SER A 122 -13.44 -3.06 -1.15
CA SER A 122 -14.71 -3.47 -0.50
C SER A 122 -15.23 -2.42 0.49
N ALA A 123 -14.33 -1.79 1.25
CA ALA A 123 -14.64 -0.68 2.15
C ALA A 123 -15.25 0.52 1.39
N VAL A 124 -14.63 0.94 0.28
CA VAL A 124 -15.14 2.03 -0.57
C VAL A 124 -16.52 1.68 -1.15
N ALA A 125 -16.71 0.46 -1.68
CA ALA A 125 -17.99 0.03 -2.21
C ALA A 125 -19.11 0.03 -1.15
N LEU A 126 -18.82 -0.46 0.05
CA LEU A 126 -19.78 -0.54 1.15
C LEU A 126 -20.13 0.84 1.72
N LEU A 127 -19.14 1.72 1.90
CA LEU A 127 -19.36 3.12 2.30
C LEU A 127 -20.14 3.89 1.23
N ALA A 128 -19.86 3.66 -0.06
CA ALA A 128 -20.61 4.29 -1.15
C ALA A 128 -22.09 3.84 -1.16
N ALA A 129 -22.35 2.55 -0.95
CA ALA A 129 -23.72 2.04 -0.82
C ALA A 129 -24.46 2.66 0.37
N PHE A 130 -23.84 2.71 1.56
CA PHE A 130 -24.42 3.39 2.73
C PHE A 130 -24.62 4.88 2.51
N THR A 131 -23.71 5.55 1.80
CA THR A 131 -23.83 6.98 1.47
C THR A 131 -24.99 7.24 0.52
N THR A 132 -25.21 6.37 -0.46
CA THR A 132 -26.37 6.45 -1.37
C THR A 132 -27.68 6.31 -0.60
N LEU A 133 -27.79 5.34 0.31
CA LEU A 133 -28.97 5.15 1.17
C LEU A 133 -29.21 6.35 2.10
N LEU A 134 -28.15 6.87 2.71
CA LEU A 134 -28.16 8.04 3.59
C LEU A 134 -28.63 9.31 2.86
N VAL A 135 -28.07 9.59 1.68
CA VAL A 135 -28.48 10.72 0.83
C VAL A 135 -29.92 10.55 0.33
N GLY A 136 -30.35 9.32 0.03
CA GLY A 136 -31.75 9.01 -0.32
C GLY A 136 -32.73 9.38 0.80
N ARG A 137 -32.45 8.95 2.04
CA ARG A 137 -33.25 9.31 3.22
C ARG A 137 -33.30 10.82 3.46
N LEU A 138 -32.16 11.51 3.42
CA LEU A 138 -32.09 12.95 3.60
C LEU A 138 -32.87 13.72 2.52
N ARG A 139 -32.81 13.28 1.25
CA ARG A 139 -33.59 13.87 0.14
C ARG A 139 -35.09 13.61 0.26
N ALA A 140 -35.50 12.50 0.85
CA ALA A 140 -36.90 12.22 1.16
C ALA A 140 -37.40 13.00 2.40
N GLY A 141 -36.54 13.73 3.12
CA GLY A 141 -36.89 14.47 4.34
C GLY A 141 -36.88 13.64 5.62
N HIS A 142 -36.47 12.36 5.56
CA HIS A 142 -36.43 11.47 6.71
C HIS A 142 -35.13 11.69 7.52
N THR A 143 -35.24 12.45 8.62
CA THR A 143 -34.15 12.68 9.58
C THR A 143 -34.14 11.70 10.75
N GLU A 144 -35.11 10.77 10.80
CA GLU A 144 -35.13 9.59 11.68
C GLU A 144 -33.81 8.80 11.57
N GLY A 145 -33.23 8.40 12.70
CA GLY A 145 -31.92 7.73 12.73
C GLY A 145 -31.90 6.44 11.91
N CYS A 146 -31.12 6.38 10.83
CA CYS A 146 -31.21 5.28 9.86
C CYS A 146 -30.66 3.93 10.33
N GLY A 147 -30.23 3.77 11.59
CA GLY A 147 -29.60 2.55 12.13
C GLY A 147 -28.30 2.10 11.43
N CYS A 148 -27.91 2.73 10.32
CA CYS A 148 -26.77 2.37 9.48
C CYS A 148 -25.42 2.44 10.23
N PHE A 149 -25.35 3.25 11.29
CA PHE A 149 -24.19 3.39 12.18
C PHE A 149 -24.33 2.63 13.52
N GLY A 150 -25.33 1.76 13.65
CA GLY A 150 -25.66 1.02 14.87
C GLY A 150 -26.28 1.89 15.97
N ALA A 151 -26.60 1.27 17.11
CA ALA A 151 -27.31 1.90 18.24
C ALA A 151 -26.58 3.06 18.95
N TRP A 152 -25.39 3.47 18.47
CA TRP A 152 -24.63 4.61 19.00
C TRP A 152 -25.09 5.98 18.46
N SER A 153 -25.85 6.02 17.36
CA SER A 153 -26.39 7.28 16.82
C SER A 153 -27.87 7.44 17.15
N THR A 154 -28.17 7.84 18.39
CA THR A 154 -29.49 8.40 18.78
C THR A 154 -29.69 9.83 18.27
N ARG A 155 -28.71 10.41 17.57
CA ARG A 155 -28.81 11.73 16.94
C ARG A 155 -29.57 11.64 15.61
N PRO A 156 -30.37 12.67 15.25
CA PRO A 156 -31.04 12.73 13.97
C PRO A 156 -30.04 12.71 12.82
N LEU A 157 -30.45 12.08 11.72
CA LEU A 157 -29.70 11.90 10.49
C LEU A 157 -29.32 13.26 9.88
N SER A 158 -28.05 13.44 9.53
CA SER A 158 -27.54 14.76 9.12
C SER A 158 -26.61 14.71 7.91
N TRP A 159 -26.43 15.86 7.26
CA TRP A 159 -25.39 16.02 6.23
C TRP A 159 -23.96 15.79 6.75
N ALA A 160 -23.73 15.90 8.07
CA ALA A 160 -22.44 15.57 8.66
C ALA A 160 -22.13 14.06 8.58
N ASP A 161 -23.15 13.20 8.61
CA ASP A 161 -22.98 11.75 8.42
C ASP A 161 -22.55 11.43 6.97
N VAL A 162 -23.03 12.20 5.98
CA VAL A 162 -22.60 12.10 4.58
C VAL A 162 -21.13 12.53 4.46
N VAL A 163 -20.75 13.67 5.05
CA VAL A 163 -19.36 14.15 5.05
C VAL A 163 -18.42 13.15 5.74
N ARG A 164 -18.84 12.51 6.85
CA ARG A 164 -18.09 11.43 7.51
C ARG A 164 -17.86 10.24 6.58
N ASN A 165 -18.89 9.78 5.87
CA ASN A 165 -18.69 8.67 4.94
C ASN A 165 -17.81 9.05 3.75
N LEU A 166 -17.92 10.27 3.22
CA LEU A 166 -17.04 10.75 2.14
C LEU A 166 -15.57 10.83 2.57
N SER A 167 -15.27 11.24 3.81
CA SER A 167 -13.89 11.21 4.33
C SER A 167 -13.39 9.79 4.57
N LEU A 168 -14.24 8.86 5.04
CA LEU A 168 -13.91 7.43 5.14
C LEU A 168 -13.66 6.80 3.75
N ILE A 169 -14.42 7.19 2.71
CA ILE A 169 -14.19 6.76 1.32
C ILE A 169 -12.82 7.25 0.83
N ALA A 170 -12.46 8.50 1.10
CA ALA A 170 -11.14 9.03 0.74
C ALA A 170 -10.00 8.27 1.42
N ILE A 171 -10.16 7.87 2.69
CA ILE A 171 -9.22 6.99 3.40
C ILE A 171 -9.19 5.60 2.75
N GLY A 172 -10.33 5.07 2.30
CA GLY A 172 -10.42 3.80 1.58
C GLY A 172 -9.64 3.82 0.26
N CYS A 173 -9.73 4.91 -0.49
CA CYS A 173 -8.90 5.12 -1.69
C CYS A 173 -7.40 5.13 -1.37
N VAL A 174 -6.97 5.62 -0.19
CA VAL A 174 -5.56 5.56 0.24
C VAL A 174 -5.14 4.13 0.57
N ALA A 175 -6.01 3.31 1.17
CA ALA A 175 -5.73 1.89 1.41
C ALA A 175 -5.53 1.10 0.10
N VAL A 176 -6.30 1.41 -0.95
CA VAL A 176 -6.19 0.80 -2.29
C VAL A 176 -4.86 1.12 -3.01
N LEU A 177 -4.15 2.18 -2.61
CA LEU A 177 -2.86 2.58 -3.21
C LEU A 177 -1.64 1.88 -2.60
N GLY A 178 -1.84 0.96 -1.64
CA GLY A 178 -0.81 0.28 -0.86
C GLY A 178 0.01 -0.76 -1.60
#